data_AF-A0A3M1YUZ3-F1
#
_entry.id   AF-A0A3M1YUZ3-F1
#
_cell.length_a   1.000
_cell.length_b   1.000
_cell.length_c   1.000
_cell.angle_alpha   90.00
_cell.angle_beta   90.00
_cell.angle_gamma   90.00
#
_symmetry.space_group_name_H-M   'P 1'
#
loop_
_entity.id
_entity.type
_entity.pdbx_description
1 polymer ?
#
loop_
_entity_poly.entity_id
_entity_poly.type
_entity_poly.pdbx_seq_one_letter_code
_entity_poly.pdbx_strand_id
1 'polypeptide(L)' 'MEYTGLFFELLFLMLGVYLYFFSIGKIRSKDPEKQKKAEAFRRENAGWLKILALALTAIMLVNFVLHLKALWGTD' A
#
# COMPACT_ATOMS: atom_id res chain seq x y z
N MET A 1 -6.87 2.94 -21.96
CA MET A 1 -7.73 2.40 -20.89
C MET A 1 -6.98 1.34 -20.09
N GLU A 2 -6.45 0.29 -20.73
CA GLU A 2 -5.74 -0.83 -20.06
C GLU A 2 -4.50 -0.38 -19.26
N TYR A 3 -3.59 0.36 -19.88
CA TYR A 3 -2.39 0.88 -19.19
C TYR A 3 -2.70 1.87 -18.06
N THR A 4 -3.84 2.58 -18.15
CA THR A 4 -4.28 3.52 -17.11
C THR A 4 -4.73 2.75 -15.87
N GLY A 5 -5.48 1.66 -16.03
CA GLY A 5 -5.85 0.77 -14.93
C GLY A 5 -4.62 0.17 -14.25
N LEU A 6 -3.69 -0.36 -15.05
CA LEU A 6 -2.42 -0.91 -14.56
C LEU A 6 -1.59 0.12 -13.76
N PHE A 7 -1.55 1.37 -14.22
CA PHE A 7 -0.86 2.46 -13.51
C PHE A 7 -1.47 2.71 -12.13
N PHE A 8 -2.80 2.81 -12.03
CA PHE A 8 -3.47 2.99 -10.74
C PHE A 8 -3.32 1.78 -9.83
N GLU A 9 -3.39 0.56 -10.37
CA GLU A 9 -3.15 -0.67 -9.61
C GLU A 9 -1.76 -0.67 -8.98
N LEU A 10 -0.74 -0.29 -9.75
CA LEU A 10 0.63 -0.17 -9.25
C LEU A 10 0.75 0.91 -8.18
N LEU A 11 0.12 2.07 -8.36
CA LEU A 11 0.10 3.13 -7.35
C LEU A 11 -0.55 2.66 -6.04
N PHE A 12 -1.71 2.00 -6.11
CA PHE A 12 -2.41 1.48 -4.93
C PHE A 12 -1.66 0.33 -4.27
N LEU A 13 -0.99 -0.52 -5.04
CA LEU A 13 -0.12 -1.56 -4.52
C LEU A 13 1.04 -0.95 -3.72
N MET A 14 1.71 0.06 -4.28
CA MET A 14 2.76 0.80 -3.57
C MET A 14 2.22 1.51 -2.32
N LEU A 15 1.00 2.07 -2.38
CA LEU A 15 0.36 2.68 -1.22
C LEU A 15 0.08 1.66 -0.11
N GLY A 16 -0.39 0.46 -0.45
CA GLY A 16 -0.59 -0.63 0.51
C GLY A 16 0.70 -1.01 1.21
N VAL A 17 1.79 -1.19 0.45
CA VAL A 17 3.12 -1.48 1.00
C VAL A 17 3.62 -0.34 1.89
N TYR A 18 3.43 0.92 1.45
CA TYR A 18 3.78 2.09 2.23
C TYR A 18 3.02 2.14 3.56
N LEU A 19 1.70 1.93 3.54
CA LEU A 19 0.87 1.91 4.75
C LEU A 19 1.28 0.80 5.70
N TYR A 20 1.68 -0.36 5.17
CA TYR A 20 2.22 -1.44 5.99
C TYR A 20 3.51 -1.02 6.69
N PHE A 21 4.49 -0.46 5.95
CA PHE A 21 5.74 0.04 6.53
C PHE A 21 5.53 1.19 7.51
N PHE A 22 4.57 2.07 7.22
CA PHE A 22 4.15 3.09 8.15
C PHE A 22 3.62 2.46 9.43
N SER A 23 2.69 1.51 9.34
CA SER A 23 2.04 0.87 10.50
C SER A 23 3.02 0.17 11.46
N ILE A 24 4.15 -0.35 10.95
CA ILE A 24 5.21 -0.97 11.75
C ILE A 24 6.32 0.01 12.17
N GLY A 25 6.17 1.30 11.88
CA GLY A 25 7.11 2.35 12.30
C GLY A 25 8.42 2.40 11.53
N LYS A 26 8.51 1.74 10.36
CA LYS A 26 9.68 1.84 9.46
C LYS A 26 9.77 3.20 8.76
N ILE A 27 8.66 3.92 8.65
CA ILE A 27 8.62 5.25 8.04
C ILE A 27 8.74 6.31 9.12
N ARG A 28 9.82 7.09 9.06
CA ARG A 28 10.13 8.17 10.00
C ARG A 28 10.29 9.49 9.26
N SER A 29 9.74 10.55 9.84
CA SER A 29 9.91 11.92 9.37
C SER A 29 11.14 12.55 10.01
N LYS A 30 11.88 13.37 9.25
CA LYS A 30 12.96 14.22 9.79
C LYS A 30 12.41 15.41 10.59
N ASP A 31 11.18 15.81 10.28
CA ASP A 31 10.45 16.86 11.01
C ASP A 31 9.86 16.29 12.32
N PRO A 32 10.29 16.78 13.50
CA PRO A 32 9.85 16.29 14.80
C PRO A 32 8.34 16.39 15.04
N GLU A 33 7.70 17.46 14.54
CA GLU A 33 6.26 17.68 14.72
C GLU A 33 5.44 16.63 13.95
N LYS A 34 5.86 16.35 12.71
CA LYS A 34 5.25 15.30 11.89
C LYS A 34 5.49 13.91 12.47
N GLN A 35 6.68 13.67 13.01
CA GLN A 35 7.01 12.39 13.63
C GLN A 35 6.14 12.11 14.86
N LYS A 36 5.95 13.12 15.73
CA LYS A 36 5.11 13.00 16.93
C LYS A 36 3.65 12.67 16.59
N LYS A 37 3.09 13.32 15.57
CA LYS A 37 1.73 13.03 15.07
C LYS A 37 1.62 11.60 14.52
N ALA A 38 2.61 11.18 13.72
CA ALA A 38 2.63 9.83 13.16
C ALA A 38 2.73 8.75 14.26
N GLU A 39 3.53 8.98 15.31
CA GLU A 39 3.64 8.08 16.46
C GLU A 39 2.35 7.99 17.26
N ALA A 40 1.72 9.14 17.55
CA ALA A 40 0.43 9.17 18.24
C ALA A 40 -0.63 8.37 17.47
N PHE A 41 -0.73 8.59 16.16
CA PHE A 41 -1.66 7.84 15.31
C PHE A 41 -1.39 6.33 15.34
N ARG A 42 -0.12 5.91 15.22
CA ARG A 42 0.24 4.48 15.26
C ARG A 42 -0.02 3.84 16.61
N ARG A 43 0.15 4.55 17.72
CA ARG A 43 -0.11 4.01 19.06
C ARG A 43 -1.53 3.48 19.20
N GLU A 44 -2.48 4.18 18.59
CA GLU A 44 -3.90 3.84 18.67
C GLU A 44 -4.35 2.93 17.52
N ASN A 45 -3.70 3.02 16.35
CA ASN A 45 -4.23 2.44 15.11
C ASN A 45 -3.36 1.37 14.45
N ALA A 46 -2.11 1.17 14.89
CA ALA A 46 -1.17 0.29 14.18
C ALA A 46 -1.65 -1.15 14.05
N GLY A 47 -2.41 -1.67 15.01
CA GLY A 47 -2.92 -3.05 14.99
C GLY A 47 -3.80 -3.31 13.76
N TRP A 48 -4.91 -2.58 13.65
CA TRP A 48 -5.83 -2.73 12.52
C TRP A 48 -5.24 -2.22 11.21
N LEU A 49 -4.41 -1.17 11.25
CA LEU A 49 -3.79 -0.60 10.07
C LEU A 49 -2.84 -1.60 9.39
N LYS A 50 -2.12 -2.44 10.14
CA LYS A 50 -1.31 -3.53 9.59
C LYS A 50 -2.17 -4.49 8.78
N ILE A 51 -3.30 -4.93 9.34
CA ILE A 51 -4.19 -5.90 8.71
C ILE A 51 -4.81 -5.30 7.45
N LEU A 52 -5.31 -4.06 7.52
CA LEU A 52 -5.86 -3.38 6.35
C LEU A 52 -4.81 -3.14 5.27
N ALA A 53 -3.60 -2.74 5.64
CA ALA A 53 -2.53 -2.53 4.67
C ALA A 53 -2.12 -3.83 3.98
N LEU A 54 -2.04 -4.95 4.73
CA LEU A 54 -1.78 -6.27 4.15
C LEU A 54 -2.93 -6.73 3.24
N ALA A 55 -4.18 -6.55 3.65
CA ALA A 55 -5.34 -6.90 2.85
C ALA A 55 -5.38 -6.10 1.55
N LEU A 56 -5.17 -4.78 1.62
CA LEU A 56 -5.08 -3.92 0.44
C LEU A 56 -3.95 -4.37 -0.48
N THR A 57 -2.75 -4.61 0.07
CA THR A 57 -1.59 -5.06 -0.71
C THR A 57 -1.89 -6.39 -1.41
N ALA A 58 -2.49 -7.35 -0.70
CA ALA A 58 -2.82 -8.67 -1.25
C ALA A 58 -3.84 -8.58 -2.39
N ILE A 59 -4.93 -7.83 -2.20
CA ILE A 59 -5.97 -7.66 -3.24
C ILE A 59 -5.38 -6.94 -4.46
N MET A 60 -4.63 -5.85 -4.25
CA MET A 60 -4.00 -5.12 -5.35
C MET A 60 -2.96 -5.98 -6.09
N LEU A 61 -2.21 -6.83 -5.38
CA LEU A 61 -1.24 -7.73 -5.99
C LEU A 61 -1.92 -8.75 -6.89
N VAL A 62 -3.02 -9.36 -6.43
CA VAL A 62 -3.81 -10.29 -7.24
C VAL A 62 -4.35 -9.60 -8.49
N ASN A 63 -4.96 -8.42 -8.34
CA ASN A 63 -5.48 -7.64 -9.46
C ASN A 63 -4.37 -7.32 -10.48
N PHE A 64 -3.24 -6.82 -10.00
CA PHE A 64 -2.10 -6.46 -10.83
C PHE A 64 -1.54 -7.67 -11.61
N VAL A 65 -1.40 -8.83 -10.96
CA VAL A 65 -0.93 -10.06 -11.62
C VAL A 65 -1.94 -10.56 -12.66
N LEU A 66 -3.24 -10.52 -12.37
CA LEU A 66 -4.27 -10.92 -13.32
C LEU A 66 -4.30 -9.99 -14.53
N HIS A 67 -4.19 -8.68 -14.33
CA HIS A 67 -4.13 -7.70 -15.40
C HIS A 67 -2.87 -7.86 -16.26
N LEU A 68 -1.70 -8.10 -15.64
CA LEU A 68 -0.47 -8.43 -16.37
C LEU A 68 -0.60 -9.72 -17.20
N LYS A 69 -1.23 -10.76 -16.63
CA LYS A 69 -1.50 -12.00 -17.37
C LYS A 69 -2.45 -11.75 -18.54
N ALA A 70 -3.47 -10.92 -18.39
CA ALA A 70 -4.37 -10.56 -19.49
C ALA A 70 -3.66 -9.78 -20.59
N LEU A 71 -2.68 -8.93 -20.25
CA LEU A 71 -1.88 -8.17 -21.21
C LEU A 71 -0.85 -9.04 -21.95
N TRP A 72 -0.26 -10.03 -21.29
CA TRP A 72 0.75 -10.92 -21.89
C TRP A 72 0.18 -12.21 -22.48
N GLY A 73 -0.99 -12.66 -22.04
CA GLY A 73 -1.73 -13.76 -22.64
C GLY A 73 -2.40 -13.30 -23.92
N THR A 74 -1.68 -13.39 -25.04
CA THR A 74 -2.28 -13.39 -26.37
C THR A 74 -3.09 -14.67 -26.56
N ASP A 75 -4.41 -14.59 -26.35
CA ASP A 75 -5.42 -15.42 -27.00
C ASP A 75 -6.49 -14.50 -27.61
#